data_AF-A0A935LV20-F1
#
_entry.id   AF-A0A935LV20-F1
#
_cell.length_a   1.000
_cell.length_b   1.000
_cell.length_c   1.000
_cell.angle_alpha   90.00
_cell.angle_beta   90.00
_cell.angle_gamma   90.00
#
_symmetry.space_group_name_H-M   'P 1'
#
loop_
_entity.id
_entity.type
_entity.pdbx_description
1 polymer ?
#
loop_
_entity_poly.entity_id
_entity_poly.type
_entity_poly.pdbx_seq_one_letter_code
_entity_poly.pdbx_strand_id
1 'polypeptide(L)'
;MRNLIFISLVLLAGSLLNGAIAQRNSNIGYYTIEPECLGVELDGSVTLRSWGTGRNRLDAVDQAMKNAVYLVVFKGVQKGNPSCNLKPLLPEVNAETKYEPFFNDFLMTE
;
A
#
# COMPACT_ATOMS: atom_id res chain seq x y z
N MET A 1 -6.61 -54.88 -15.08
CA MET A 1 -5.86 -53.88 -15.89
C MET A 1 -6.68 -52.63 -16.21
N ARG A 2 -7.93 -52.75 -16.68
CA ARG A 2 -8.81 -51.58 -16.96
C ARG A 2 -9.04 -50.65 -15.76
N ASN A 3 -9.31 -51.20 -14.57
CA ASN A 3 -9.53 -50.38 -13.36
C ASN A 3 -8.26 -49.68 -12.85
N LEU A 4 -7.07 -50.26 -13.09
CA LEU A 4 -5.79 -49.65 -12.72
C LEU A 4 -5.47 -48.44 -13.61
N ILE A 5 -5.85 -48.50 -14.89
CA ILE A 5 -5.70 -47.38 -15.83
C ILE A 5 -6.63 -46.22 -15.44
N PHE A 6 -7.88 -46.52 -15.06
CA PHE A 6 -8.83 -45.49 -14.60
C PHE A 6 -8.36 -44.80 -13.32
N ILE A 7 -7.82 -45.53 -12.35
CA ILE A 7 -7.30 -44.95 -11.11
C ILE A 7 -6.09 -44.05 -11.39
N SER A 8 -5.19 -44.48 -12.27
CA SER A 8 -4.03 -43.68 -12.71
C SER A 8 -4.46 -42.37 -13.39
N LEU A 9 -5.48 -42.42 -14.25
CA LEU A 9 -5.97 -41.24 -14.97
C LEU A 9 -6.64 -40.21 -14.04
N VAL A 10 -7.36 -40.67 -13.02
CA VAL A 10 -8.01 -39.80 -12.02
C VAL A 10 -6.96 -39.12 -11.12
N LEU A 11 -5.91 -39.84 -10.73
CA LEU A 11 -4.80 -39.27 -9.95
C LEU A 11 -4.00 -38.24 -10.76
N LEU A 12 -3.83 -38.45 -12.07
CA LEU A 12 -3.13 -37.50 -12.94
C LEU A 12 -3.98 -36.25 -13.25
N ALA A 13 -5.30 -36.36 -13.29
CA ALA A 13 -6.20 -35.22 -13.47
C ALA A 13 -6.30 -34.35 -12.20
N GLY A 14 -6.25 -34.96 -11.01
CA GLY A 14 -6.30 -34.26 -9.73
C GLY A 14 -5.08 -33.38 -9.44
N SER A 15 -3.91 -33.71 -9.99
CA SER A 15 -2.67 -32.94 -9.79
C SER A 15 -2.60 -31.65 -10.62
N LEU A 16 -3.42 -31.52 -11.67
CA LEU A 16 -3.46 -30.35 -12.56
C LEU A 16 -4.33 -29.18 -12.04
N LEU A 17 -5.05 -29.37 -10.93
CA LEU A 17 -5.92 -28.35 -10.34
C LEU A 17 -5.24 -27.49 -9.27
N ASN A 18 -3.99 -27.76 -8.90
CA ASN A 18 -3.20 -26.88 -8.04
C ASN A 18 -2.56 -25.76 -8.87
N GLY A 19 -3.39 -24.84 -9.36
CA GLY A 19 -2.91 -23.54 -9.82
C GLY A 19 -2.30 -22.81 -8.65
N ALA A 20 -0.97 -22.83 -8.55
CA ALA A 20 -0.23 -22.10 -7.53
C ALA A 20 -0.45 -20.59 -7.76
N ILE A 21 -1.38 -20.00 -7.00
CA ILE A 21 -1.43 -18.55 -6.83
C ILE A 21 -0.16 -18.18 -6.09
N ALA A 22 0.85 -17.72 -6.82
CA ALA A 22 2.10 -17.24 -6.23
C ALA A 22 1.82 -15.96 -5.45
N GLN A 23 1.40 -16.10 -4.19
CA GLN A 23 1.37 -14.99 -3.26
C GLN A 23 2.82 -14.61 -2.97
N ARG A 24 3.28 -13.47 -3.49
CA ARG A 24 4.61 -12.94 -3.17
C ARG A 24 4.60 -12.61 -1.67
N ASN A 25 5.13 -13.51 -0.87
CA ASN A 25 5.44 -13.28 0.54
C ASN A 25 6.59 -12.27 0.62
N SER A 26 6.28 -10.99 0.48
CA SER A 26 7.21 -9.94 0.86
C SER A 26 7.07 -9.73 2.37
N ASN A 27 8.11 -10.02 3.15
CA ASN A 27 8.20 -9.68 4.58
C ASN A 27 8.13 -8.16 4.87
N ILE A 28 7.87 -7.35 3.83
CA ILE A 28 7.67 -5.91 3.89
C ILE A 28 6.51 -5.53 4.82
N GLY A 29 5.53 -6.41 5.01
CA GLY A 29 4.38 -6.15 5.90
C GLY A 29 4.75 -5.86 7.37
N TYR A 30 5.97 -6.19 7.81
CA TYR A 30 6.45 -5.91 9.17
C TYR A 30 7.23 -4.60 9.30
N TYR A 31 7.59 -3.96 8.18
CA TYR A 31 8.41 -2.75 8.20
C TYR A 31 7.55 -1.54 7.87
N THR A 32 7.54 -0.56 8.76
CA THR A 32 6.99 0.76 8.46
C THR A 32 7.98 1.48 7.55
N ILE A 33 7.69 1.49 6.25
CA ILE A 33 8.47 2.23 5.26
C ILE A 33 7.86 3.61 5.13
N GLU A 34 8.64 4.62 5.49
CA GLU A 34 8.24 6.01 5.31
C GLU A 34 8.07 6.35 3.82
N PRO A 35 6.95 7.00 3.43
CA PRO A 35 6.71 7.42 2.05
C PRO A 35 7.83 8.32 1.54
N GLU A 36 8.12 8.27 0.25
CA GLU A 36 9.20 9.05 -0.36
C GLU A 36 8.79 9.65 -1.69
N CYS A 37 9.45 10.74 -2.06
CA CYS A 37 9.26 11.37 -3.35
C CYS A 37 10.06 10.66 -4.44
N LEU A 38 9.40 10.37 -5.55
CA LEU A 38 10.05 9.85 -6.76
C LEU A 38 10.48 10.99 -7.70
N GLY A 39 9.68 12.04 -7.81
CA GLY A 39 9.98 13.17 -8.68
C GLY A 39 8.95 14.29 -8.60
N VAL A 40 9.33 15.42 -9.20
CA VAL A 40 8.48 16.57 -9.46
C VAL A 40 8.46 16.76 -10.97
N GLU A 41 7.27 16.91 -11.52
CA GLU A 41 7.06 17.15 -12.93
C GLU A 41 7.05 18.66 -13.24
N LEU A 42 7.19 19.04 -14.52
CA LEU A 42 7.31 20.46 -14.93
C LEU A 42 6.06 21.30 -14.65
N ASP A 43 4.91 20.64 -14.49
CA ASP A 43 3.64 21.27 -14.13
C ASP A 43 3.48 21.46 -12.61
N GLY A 44 4.48 21.06 -11.82
CA GLY A 44 4.45 21.12 -10.36
C GLY A 44 3.71 19.97 -9.71
N SER A 45 3.26 18.97 -10.47
CA SER A 45 2.82 17.70 -9.88
C SER A 45 3.99 16.99 -9.21
N VAL A 46 3.65 16.09 -8.29
CA VAL A 46 4.63 15.36 -7.48
C VAL A 46 4.20 13.91 -7.41
N THR A 47 5.11 13.02 -7.79
CA THR A 47 4.91 11.58 -7.66
C THR A 47 5.49 11.07 -6.35
N LEU A 48 4.62 10.51 -5.50
CA LEU A 48 5.00 9.89 -4.22
C LEU A 48 4.87 8.37 -4.27
N ARG A 49 5.81 7.68 -3.64
CA ARG A 49 5.73 6.25 -3.33
C ARG A 49 5.36 6.09 -1.87
N SER A 50 4.22 5.45 -1.61
CA SER A 50 3.75 5.14 -0.25
C SER A 50 3.54 3.64 -0.06
N TRP A 51 3.55 3.23 1.20
CA TRP A 51 3.38 1.85 1.62
C TRP A 51 2.30 1.77 2.68
N GLY A 52 1.58 0.66 2.69
CA GLY A 52 0.52 0.38 3.64
C GLY A 52 0.47 -1.12 3.95
N THR A 53 -0.06 -1.43 5.12
CA THR A 53 -0.24 -2.79 5.60
C THR A 53 -1.72 -2.99 5.92
N GLY A 54 -2.23 -4.19 5.67
CA GLY A 54 -3.64 -4.48 5.83
C GLY A 54 -3.91 -5.98 5.79
N ARG A 55 -5.12 -6.37 6.17
CA ARG A 55 -5.58 -7.77 6.19
C ARG A 55 -5.65 -8.38 4.81
N ASN A 56 -5.86 -7.54 3.79
CA ASN A 56 -5.90 -7.92 2.39
C ASN A 56 -5.27 -6.81 1.54
N ARG A 57 -5.20 -7.03 0.22
CA ARG A 57 -4.59 -6.06 -0.71
C ARG A 57 -5.31 -4.71 -0.72
N LEU A 58 -6.64 -4.69 -0.64
CA LEU A 58 -7.42 -3.46 -0.68
C LEU A 58 -7.14 -2.61 0.56
N ASP A 59 -7.25 -3.22 1.73
CA ASP A 59 -6.93 -2.59 3.03
C ASP A 59 -5.50 -2.04 3.06
N ALA A 60 -4.52 -2.79 2.51
CA ALA A 60 -3.14 -2.32 2.41
C ALA A 60 -2.97 -1.13 1.45
N VAL A 61 -3.75 -1.09 0.37
CA VAL A 61 -3.74 0.04 -0.58
C VAL A 61 -4.39 1.27 0.06
N ASP A 62 -5.54 1.11 0.71
CA ASP A 62 -6.24 2.21 1.38
C ASP A 62 -5.36 2.79 2.50
N GLN A 63 -4.69 1.93 3.27
CA GLN A 63 -3.73 2.37 4.28
C GLN A 63 -2.54 3.11 3.66
N ALA A 64 -2.05 2.69 2.49
CA ALA A 64 -0.97 3.38 1.78
C ALA A 64 -1.39 4.78 1.32
N MET A 65 -2.65 4.94 0.88
CA MET A 65 -3.22 6.23 0.52
C MET A 65 -3.36 7.14 1.73
N LYS A 66 -3.90 6.63 2.85
CA LYS A 66 -4.00 7.36 4.13
C LYS A 66 -2.63 7.85 4.60
N ASN A 67 -1.62 7.00 4.52
CA ASN A 67 -0.24 7.34 4.88
C ASN A 67 0.33 8.46 3.99
N ALA A 68 0.03 8.45 2.68
CA ALA A 68 0.47 9.49 1.75
C ALA A 68 -0.17 10.84 2.07
N VAL A 69 -1.49 10.87 2.29
CA VAL A 69 -2.22 12.09 2.68
C VAL A 69 -1.68 12.62 4.00
N TYR A 70 -1.53 11.75 5.01
CA TYR A 70 -1.01 12.14 6.31
C TYR A 70 0.40 12.75 6.20
N LEU A 71 1.28 12.15 5.40
CA LEU A 71 2.62 12.69 5.16
C LEU A 71 2.54 14.12 4.57
N VAL A 72 1.78 14.32 3.50
CA VAL A 72 1.69 15.63 2.82
C VAL A 72 1.08 16.71 3.71
N VAL A 73 0.03 16.36 4.47
CA VAL A 73 -0.70 17.33 5.29
C VAL A 73 0.11 17.75 6.52
N PHE A 74 0.64 16.79 7.28
CA PHE A 74 1.14 17.05 8.64
C PHE A 74 2.66 17.04 8.76
N LYS A 75 3.37 16.29 7.90
CA LYS A 75 4.82 16.09 8.04
C LYS A 75 5.64 16.73 6.92
N GLY A 76 5.06 16.90 5.74
CA GLY A 76 5.78 17.23 4.52
C GLY A 76 6.59 16.05 3.97
N VAL A 77 7.13 16.20 2.77
CA VAL A 77 7.90 15.15 2.07
C VAL A 77 9.35 15.59 1.96
N GLN A 78 10.23 14.87 2.65
CA GLN A 78 11.67 15.16 2.71
C GLN A 78 12.54 14.01 2.21
N LYS A 79 11.97 12.80 2.15
CA LYS A 79 12.69 11.59 1.75
C LYS A 79 12.56 11.36 0.25
N GLY A 80 13.59 10.81 -0.37
CA GLY A 80 13.62 10.47 -1.79
C GLY A 80 14.35 11.52 -2.63
N ASN A 81 13.76 11.91 -3.75
CA ASN A 81 14.36 12.87 -4.67
C ASN A 81 14.55 14.25 -3.99
N PRO A 82 15.78 14.81 -3.96
CA PRO A 82 16.07 16.07 -3.27
C PRO A 82 15.37 17.29 -3.89
N SER A 83 14.88 17.16 -5.12
CA SER A 83 14.07 18.19 -5.78
C SER A 83 12.69 18.34 -5.15
N CYS A 84 12.25 17.33 -4.39
CA CYS A 84 11.02 17.37 -3.60
C CYS A 84 11.36 17.86 -2.19
N ASN A 85 11.11 19.13 -1.92
CA ASN A 85 11.17 19.68 -0.57
C ASN A 85 9.81 20.28 -0.21
N LEU A 86 8.85 19.38 0.05
CA LEU A 86 7.47 19.77 0.33
C LEU A 86 7.30 19.98 1.82
N LYS A 87 6.97 21.21 2.20
CA LYS A 87 6.58 21.52 3.58
C LYS A 87 5.19 20.93 3.86
N PRO A 88 4.88 20.63 5.14
CA PRO A 88 3.53 20.27 5.53
C PRO A 88 2.52 21.32 5.05
N LEU A 89 1.34 20.89 4.59
CA LEU A 89 0.25 21.81 4.27
C LEU A 89 -0.29 22.51 5.53
N LEU A 90 -0.25 21.83 6.68
CA LEU A 90 -0.65 22.36 7.98
C LEU A 90 0.55 22.37 8.93
N PRO A 91 1.39 23.42 8.90
CA PRO A 91 2.56 23.53 9.78
C PRO A 91 2.20 23.97 11.21
N GLU A 92 0.91 24.14 11.52
CA GLU A 92 0.43 24.55 12.84
C GLU A 92 0.80 23.52 13.92
N VAL A 93 1.19 24.01 15.10
CA VAL A 93 1.39 23.13 16.25
C VAL A 93 0.07 22.46 16.64
N ASN A 94 0.11 21.15 16.88
CA ASN A 94 -1.07 20.33 17.21
C ASN A 94 -2.18 20.35 16.15
N ALA A 95 -1.84 20.57 14.87
CA ALA A 95 -2.79 20.50 13.76
C ALA A 95 -3.55 19.15 13.74
N GLU A 96 -2.86 18.05 14.04
CA GLU A 96 -3.45 16.70 14.08
C GLU A 96 -4.64 16.64 15.05
N THR A 97 -4.47 17.10 16.29
CA THR A 97 -5.54 17.11 17.30
C THR A 97 -6.62 18.13 16.97
N LYS A 98 -6.24 19.31 16.47
CA LYS A 98 -7.18 20.40 16.16
C LYS A 98 -8.16 20.00 15.05
N TYR A 99 -7.67 19.26 14.05
CA TYR A 99 -8.45 18.85 12.87
C TYR A 99 -8.87 17.37 12.92
N GLU A 100 -8.65 16.68 14.04
CA GLU A 100 -9.00 15.28 14.24
C GLU A 100 -10.44 14.95 13.80
N PRO A 101 -11.49 15.74 14.15
CA PRO A 101 -12.85 15.43 13.72
C PRO A 101 -12.99 15.37 12.19
N PHE A 102 -12.36 16.31 11.48
CA PHE A 102 -12.41 16.37 10.01
C PHE A 102 -11.68 15.18 9.38
N PHE A 103 -10.46 14.88 9.84
CA PHE A 103 -9.67 13.80 9.25
C PHE A 103 -10.18 12.42 9.60
N ASN A 104 -10.80 12.24 10.76
CA ASN A 104 -11.49 11.00 11.10
C ASN A 104 -12.62 10.75 10.11
N ASP A 105 -13.49 11.74 9.85
CA ASP A 105 -14.58 11.59 8.89
C ASP A 105 -14.08 11.38 7.45
N PHE A 106 -13.08 12.16 7.04
CA PHE A 106 -12.49 12.10 5.69
C PHE A 106 -11.78 10.78 5.40
N LEU A 107 -11.08 10.19 6.37
CA LEU A 107 -10.30 8.95 6.19
C LEU A 107 -11.06 7.68 6.61
N MET A 108 -12.20 7.80 7.31
CA MET A 108 -13.09 6.67 7.64
C MET A 108 -14.10 6.37 6.54
N THR A 109 -14.36 7.29 5.62
CA THR A 109 -15.32 7.11 4.52
C THR A 109 -14.68 6.45 3.29
N GLU A 110 -14.05 5.28 3.48
CA GLU A 110 -13.79 4.27 2.44
C GLU A 110 -13.91 2.85 3.01
#